data_AF-A0A2X1JIF4-F1
#
_entry.id   AF-A0A2X1JIF4-F1
#
_cell.length_a   1.000
_cell.length_b   1.000
_cell.length_c   1.000
_cell.angle_alpha   90.00
_cell.angle_beta   90.00
_cell.angle_gamma   90.00
#
_symmetry.space_group_name_H-M   'P 1'
#
loop_
_entity.id
_entity.type
_entity.pdbx_description
1 polymer ?
#
loop_
_entity_poly.entity_id
_entity_poly.type
_entity_poly.pdbx_seq_one_letter_code
_entity_poly.pdbx_strand_id
1 'polypeptide(L)'
;MSDIALTVSILALVAVVGLFIGNVKFRGIGLGIGGVLFGGIIVGHFVSQAGMTLSSDMLHVIQEFGLILFVYTIGIQVGPGFFASLRVSGLRLNLFAVLIVIIGGLVTAILHKLFDIPLPVVLGIFSGAVTNTPALGAGQQILRDLGTPMEMVDQMGMELRDGVSIRHLRDFVHHVDVAGYFPRQCRRQKLSSTSLHAPMAAR
;
A
#
# COMPACT_ATOMS: atom_id res chain seq x y z
N MET A 1 -13.09 30.97 -4.70
CA MET A 1 -11.67 30.57 -4.59
C MET A 1 -11.41 29.57 -5.72
N SER A 2 -10.22 29.52 -6.31
CA SER A 2 -9.95 28.50 -7.35
C SER A 2 -10.01 27.10 -6.71
N ASP A 3 -10.62 26.13 -7.40
CA ASP A 3 -10.73 24.74 -6.91
C ASP A 3 -9.35 24.14 -6.60
N ILE A 4 -8.35 24.58 -7.35
CA ILE A 4 -6.93 24.27 -7.16
C ILE A 4 -6.43 24.75 -5.78
N ALA A 5 -6.71 26.01 -5.42
CA ALA A 5 -6.26 26.57 -4.15
C ALA A 5 -6.93 25.85 -2.96
N LEU A 6 -8.22 25.59 -3.06
CA LEU A 6 -8.98 24.84 -2.06
C LEU A 6 -8.40 23.43 -1.87
N THR A 7 -8.09 22.74 -2.97
CA THR A 7 -7.52 21.39 -2.95
C THR A 7 -6.15 21.38 -2.25
N VAL A 8 -5.26 22.31 -2.59
CA VAL A 8 -3.94 22.42 -1.95
C VAL A 8 -4.06 22.75 -0.47
N SER A 9 -4.96 23.67 -0.09
CA SER A 9 -5.20 24.01 1.32
C SER A 9 -5.71 22.81 2.13
N ILE A 10 -6.61 22.00 1.57
CA ILE A 10 -7.12 20.78 2.23
C ILE A 10 -6.03 19.72 2.35
N LEU A 11 -5.20 19.52 1.33
CA LEU A 11 -4.10 18.56 1.40
C LEU A 11 -3.03 18.98 2.41
N ALA A 12 -2.76 20.28 2.52
CA ALA A 12 -1.91 20.81 3.59
C ALA A 12 -2.51 20.57 4.98
N LEU A 13 -3.82 20.77 5.14
CA LEU A 13 -4.54 20.47 6.38
C LEU A 13 -4.46 18.97 6.72
N VAL A 14 -4.65 18.09 5.74
CA VAL A 14 -4.50 16.64 5.89
C VAL A 14 -3.10 16.28 6.39
N ALA A 15 -2.05 16.88 5.81
CA ALA A 15 -0.68 16.64 6.22
C ALA A 15 -0.44 17.08 7.67
N VAL A 16 -0.90 18.28 8.05
CA VAL A 16 -0.75 18.81 9.42
C VAL A 16 -1.50 17.96 10.43
N VAL A 17 -2.78 17.69 10.20
CA VAL A 17 -3.63 16.89 11.10
C VAL A 17 -3.12 15.45 11.16
N GLY A 18 -2.75 14.88 10.02
CA GLY A 18 -2.24 13.51 9.92
C GLY A 18 -0.91 13.30 10.64
N LEU A 19 0.04 14.22 10.49
CA LEU A 19 1.31 14.18 11.22
C LEU A 19 1.11 14.44 12.71
N PHE A 20 0.18 15.33 13.07
CA PHE A 20 -0.18 15.57 14.47
C PHE A 20 -0.72 14.29 15.12
N ILE A 21 -1.70 13.64 14.50
CA ILE A 21 -2.24 12.34 14.95
C ILE A 21 -1.15 11.27 14.99
N GLY A 22 -0.25 11.25 14.00
CA GLY A 22 0.87 10.30 13.95
C GLY A 22 1.84 10.43 15.12
N ASN A 23 1.99 11.63 15.68
CA ASN A 23 2.86 11.89 16.83
C ASN A 23 2.18 11.56 18.18
N VAL A 24 0.86 11.49 18.23
CA VAL A 24 0.12 11.13 19.45
C VAL A 24 0.48 9.70 19.85
N LYS A 25 1.07 9.56 21.03
CA LYS A 25 1.43 8.26 21.62
C LYS A 25 0.31 7.82 22.55
N PHE A 26 -0.32 6.70 22.25
CA PHE A 26 -1.28 6.09 23.17
C PHE A 26 -0.63 4.85 23.81
N ARG A 27 -0.52 4.83 25.15
CA ARG A 27 0.07 3.72 25.92
C ARG A 27 1.47 3.28 25.45
N GLY A 28 2.29 4.23 24.98
CA GLY A 28 3.66 3.96 24.52
C GLY A 28 3.79 3.51 23.05
N ILE A 29 2.67 3.35 22.33
CA ILE A 29 2.65 3.01 20.90
C ILE A 29 2.23 4.28 20.13
N GLY A 30 3.11 4.77 19.25
CA GLY A 30 2.79 5.87 18.33
C GLY A 30 2.32 5.33 16.98
N LEU A 31 1.33 5.99 16.37
CA LEU A 31 0.82 5.66 15.03
C LEU A 31 1.86 5.90 13.93
N GLY A 32 2.83 6.80 14.17
CA GLY A 32 3.91 7.10 13.23
C GLY A 32 3.37 7.68 11.93
N ILE A 33 3.97 7.30 10.80
CA ILE A 33 3.54 7.77 9.47
C ILE A 33 2.11 7.32 9.13
N GLY A 34 1.62 6.25 9.77
CA GLY A 34 0.24 5.78 9.61
C GLY A 34 -0.81 6.79 10.06
N GLY A 35 -0.45 7.74 10.93
CA GLY A 35 -1.33 8.84 11.31
C GLY A 35 -1.77 9.71 10.14
N VAL A 36 -0.94 9.83 9.09
CA VAL A 36 -1.28 10.59 7.87
C VAL A 36 -2.45 9.93 7.12
N LEU A 37 -2.49 8.59 7.08
CA LEU A 37 -3.60 7.85 6.48
C LEU A 37 -4.91 8.09 7.23
N PHE A 38 -4.89 8.01 8.56
CA PHE A 38 -6.07 8.30 9.37
C PHE A 38 -6.50 9.77 9.28
N GLY A 39 -5.55 10.71 9.26
CA GLY A 39 -5.83 12.12 9.04
C GLY A 39 -6.50 12.37 7.70
N GLY A 40 -6.04 11.70 6.63
CA GLY A 40 -6.66 11.76 5.31
C GLY A 40 -8.09 11.24 5.29
N ILE A 41 -8.36 10.10 5.94
CA ILE A 41 -9.72 9.54 6.05
C ILE A 41 -10.65 10.49 6.80
N ILE A 42 -10.20 11.04 7.94
CA ILE A 42 -11.01 11.95 8.76
C ILE A 42 -11.32 13.22 7.96
N VAL A 43 -10.29 13.92 7.46
CA VAL A 43 -10.49 15.18 6.73
C VAL A 43 -11.26 14.92 5.44
N GLY A 44 -10.98 13.83 4.71
CA GLY A 44 -11.73 13.45 3.52
C GLY A 44 -13.22 13.24 3.78
N HIS A 45 -13.58 12.58 4.88
CA HIS A 45 -14.97 12.42 5.29
C HIS A 45 -15.65 13.78 5.56
N PHE A 46 -14.99 14.69 6.28
CA PHE A 46 -15.54 16.04 6.52
C PHE A 46 -15.67 16.85 5.22
N VAL A 47 -14.71 16.75 4.30
CA VAL A 47 -14.74 17.44 3.00
C VAL A 47 -15.90 16.92 2.15
N SER A 48 -16.13 15.60 2.14
CA SER A 48 -17.27 14.99 1.45
C SER A 48 -18.62 15.40 2.06
N GLN A 49 -18.72 15.49 3.39
CA GLN A 49 -19.94 15.96 4.06
C GLN A 49 -20.22 17.45 3.82
N ALA A 50 -19.16 18.26 3.69
CA ALA A 50 -19.27 19.69 3.40
C ALA A 50 -19.59 19.98 1.92
N GLY A 51 -19.65 18.96 1.05
CA GLY A 51 -19.94 19.12 -0.38
C GLY A 51 -18.86 19.89 -1.15
N MET A 52 -17.63 19.94 -0.64
CA MET A 52 -16.53 20.65 -1.29
C MET A 52 -15.98 19.81 -2.45
N THR A 53 -15.95 20.39 -3.66
CA THR A 53 -15.39 19.76 -4.85
C THR A 53 -13.87 19.98 -4.90
N LEU A 54 -13.12 18.89 -4.87
CA LEU A 54 -11.68 18.90 -5.09
C LEU A 54 -11.37 18.78 -6.58
N SER A 55 -10.31 19.45 -7.03
CA SER A 55 -9.84 19.32 -8.42
C SER A 55 -9.17 17.96 -8.61
N SER A 56 -9.75 17.12 -9.49
CA SER A 56 -9.23 15.79 -9.82
C SER A 56 -7.82 15.85 -10.42
N ASP A 57 -7.55 16.86 -11.26
CA ASP A 57 -6.24 17.09 -11.86
C ASP A 57 -5.17 17.35 -10.80
N MET A 58 -5.47 18.18 -9.79
CA MET A 58 -4.54 18.46 -8.69
C MET A 58 -4.28 17.22 -7.83
N LEU A 59 -5.32 16.45 -7.51
CA LEU A 59 -5.17 15.20 -6.77
C LEU A 59 -4.28 14.20 -7.52
N HIS A 60 -4.45 14.11 -8.85
CA HIS A 60 -3.64 13.26 -9.70
C HIS A 60 -2.17 13.66 -9.69
N VAL A 61 -1.89 14.94 -9.95
CA VAL A 61 -0.53 15.48 -9.94
C VAL A 61 0.14 15.21 -8.60
N ILE A 62 -0.54 15.48 -7.48
CA ILE A 62 0.03 15.28 -6.15
C ILE A 62 0.25 13.78 -5.85
N GLN A 63 -0.64 12.90 -6.31
CA GLN A 63 -0.48 11.46 -6.17
C GLN A 63 0.76 10.95 -6.93
N GLU A 64 0.93 11.35 -8.19
CA GLU A 64 2.09 10.95 -9.01
C GLU A 64 3.40 11.51 -8.47
N PHE A 65 3.44 12.82 -8.18
CA PHE A 65 4.62 13.46 -7.61
C PHE A 65 4.98 12.86 -6.26
N GLY A 66 3.98 12.63 -5.39
CA GLY A 66 4.18 11.98 -4.10
C GLY A 66 4.72 10.56 -4.23
N LEU A 67 4.19 9.78 -5.18
CA LEU A 67 4.66 8.43 -5.47
C LEU A 67 6.11 8.42 -5.98
N ILE A 68 6.46 9.30 -6.92
CA ILE A 68 7.83 9.41 -7.45
C ILE A 68 8.80 9.76 -6.32
N LEU A 69 8.48 10.76 -5.50
CA LEU A 69 9.31 11.14 -4.34
C LEU A 69 9.41 9.99 -3.32
N PHE A 70 8.32 9.28 -3.05
CA PHE A 70 8.31 8.12 -2.16
C PHE A 70 9.23 7.00 -2.68
N VAL A 71 9.07 6.57 -3.93
CA VAL A 71 9.90 5.50 -4.52
C VAL A 71 11.36 5.92 -4.62
N TYR A 72 11.64 7.18 -4.99
CA TYR A 72 12.98 7.73 -5.06
C TYR A 72 13.70 7.72 -3.71
N THR A 73 13.02 8.20 -2.65
CA THR A 73 13.58 8.23 -1.30
C THR A 73 13.81 6.83 -0.73
N ILE A 74 12.91 5.87 -0.98
CA ILE A 74 13.15 4.47 -0.63
C ILE A 74 14.36 3.94 -1.41
N GLY A 75 14.45 4.21 -2.71
CA GLY A 75 15.56 3.77 -3.56
C GLY A 75 16.94 4.22 -3.08
N ILE A 76 17.08 5.49 -2.69
CA ILE A 76 18.35 6.02 -2.15
C ILE A 76 18.69 5.41 -0.79
N GLN A 77 17.70 5.24 0.10
CA GLN A 77 17.94 4.68 1.43
C GLN A 77 18.31 3.19 1.39
N VAL A 78 17.64 2.40 0.54
CA VAL A 78 17.88 0.95 0.44
C VAL A 78 19.02 0.60 -0.51
N GLY A 79 19.45 1.52 -1.38
CA GLY A 79 20.46 1.30 -2.42
C GLY A 79 21.80 0.77 -1.91
N PRO A 80 22.47 1.40 -0.93
CA PRO A 80 23.75 0.93 -0.41
C PRO A 80 23.66 -0.46 0.26
N GLY A 81 22.54 -0.76 0.93
CA GLY A 81 22.29 -2.03 1.61
C GLY A 81 21.90 -3.18 0.67
N PHE A 82 21.39 -2.86 -0.52
CA PHE A 82 20.92 -3.85 -1.50
C PHE A 82 22.05 -4.77 -1.99
N PHE A 83 23.19 -4.20 -2.41
CA PHE A 83 24.32 -5.00 -2.91
C PHE A 83 24.97 -5.86 -1.82
N ALA A 84 25.04 -5.33 -0.59
CA ALA A 84 25.52 -6.09 0.56
C ALA A 84 24.58 -7.28 0.87
N SER A 85 23.27 -7.06 0.81
CA SER A 85 22.26 -8.09 1.01
C SER A 85 22.37 -9.20 -0.06
N LEU A 86 22.54 -8.85 -1.33
CA LEU A 86 22.67 -9.82 -2.43
C LEU A 86 23.83 -10.82 -2.24
N ARG A 87 25.00 -10.39 -1.74
CA ARG A 87 26.20 -11.24 -1.60
C ARG A 87 26.11 -12.32 -0.51
N VAL A 88 25.47 -12.04 0.62
CA VAL A 88 25.59 -12.89 1.82
C VAL A 88 24.50 -13.98 1.88
N SER A 89 23.28 -13.65 1.46
CA SER A 89 22.15 -14.59 1.35
C SER A 89 20.98 -14.05 0.50
N GLY A 90 21.14 -12.86 -0.08
CA GLY A 90 20.06 -12.13 -0.75
C GLY A 90 19.58 -12.77 -2.03
N LEU A 91 20.39 -13.59 -2.73
CA LEU A 91 19.94 -14.26 -3.95
C LEU A 91 18.76 -15.22 -3.68
N ARG A 92 18.82 -16.01 -2.60
CA ARG A 92 17.72 -16.92 -2.23
C ARG A 92 16.48 -16.16 -1.78
N LEU A 93 16.64 -15.12 -0.96
CA LEU A 93 15.52 -14.31 -0.47
C LEU A 93 14.86 -13.48 -1.59
N ASN A 94 15.65 -12.96 -2.53
CA ASN A 94 15.16 -12.24 -3.69
C ASN A 94 14.41 -13.17 -4.64
N LEU A 95 14.89 -14.41 -4.83
CA LEU A 95 14.15 -15.40 -5.61
C LEU A 95 12.77 -15.70 -5.01
N PHE A 96 12.67 -15.84 -3.68
CA PHE A 96 11.37 -15.97 -3.00
C PHE A 96 10.50 -14.73 -3.16
N ALA A 97 11.07 -13.52 -3.08
CA ALA A 97 10.33 -12.27 -3.28
C ALA A 97 9.76 -12.17 -4.70
N VAL A 98 10.58 -12.45 -5.72
CA VAL A 98 10.15 -12.50 -7.13
C VAL A 98 9.07 -13.57 -7.33
N LEU A 99 9.23 -14.75 -6.72
CA LEU A 99 8.24 -15.82 -6.81
C LEU A 99 6.89 -15.39 -6.22
N ILE A 100 6.87 -14.72 -5.07
CA ILE A 100 5.63 -14.21 -4.45
C ILE A 100 4.96 -13.18 -5.37
N VAL A 101 5.73 -12.29 -6.00
CA VAL A 101 5.18 -11.29 -6.95
C VAL A 101 4.58 -11.97 -8.18
N ILE A 102 5.29 -12.95 -8.77
CA ILE A 102 4.81 -13.69 -9.94
C ILE A 102 3.55 -14.49 -9.61
N ILE A 103 3.54 -15.21 -8.48
CA ILE A 103 2.37 -15.97 -8.03
C ILE A 103 1.21 -15.01 -7.77
N GLY A 104 1.44 -13.90 -7.05
CA GLY A 104 0.42 -12.88 -6.81
C GLY A 104 -0.18 -12.34 -8.11
N GLY A 105 0.66 -12.06 -9.11
CA GLY A 105 0.23 -11.58 -10.43
C GLY A 105 -0.52 -12.63 -11.25
N LEU A 106 -0.09 -13.90 -11.20
CA LEU A 106 -0.81 -15.02 -11.84
C LEU A 106 -2.17 -15.23 -11.20
N VAL A 107 -2.23 -15.24 -9.87
CA VAL A 107 -3.47 -15.41 -9.10
C VAL A 107 -4.46 -14.29 -9.43
N THR A 108 -4.02 -13.03 -9.46
CA THR A 108 -4.90 -11.91 -9.82
C THR A 108 -5.31 -11.92 -11.30
N ALA A 109 -4.44 -12.33 -12.22
CA ALA A 109 -4.79 -12.49 -13.64
C ALA A 109 -5.82 -13.60 -13.88
N ILE A 110 -5.69 -14.74 -13.17
CA ILE A 110 -6.69 -15.83 -13.21
C ILE A 110 -8.02 -15.33 -12.66
N LEU A 111 -7.99 -14.57 -11.56
CA LEU A 111 -9.18 -14.03 -10.93
C LEU A 111 -9.93 -13.05 -11.84
N HIS A 112 -9.20 -12.17 -12.54
CA HIS A 112 -9.76 -11.30 -13.57
C HIS A 112 -10.47 -12.11 -14.67
N LYS A 113 -9.82 -13.14 -15.20
CA LYS A 113 -10.36 -13.93 -16.32
C LYS A 113 -11.55 -14.81 -15.92
N LEU A 114 -11.62 -15.25 -14.66
CA LEU A 114 -12.67 -16.16 -14.19
C LEU A 114 -13.92 -15.42 -13.67
N PHE A 115 -13.73 -14.24 -13.08
CA PHE A 115 -14.80 -13.47 -12.42
C PHE A 115 -15.13 -12.15 -13.12
N ASP A 116 -14.51 -11.85 -14.27
CA ASP A 116 -14.69 -10.63 -15.07
C ASP A 116 -14.59 -9.33 -14.25
N ILE A 117 -13.66 -9.32 -13.29
CA ILE A 117 -13.49 -8.20 -12.36
C ILE A 117 -12.80 -7.05 -13.09
N PRO A 118 -13.26 -5.79 -12.97
CA PRO A 118 -12.65 -4.67 -13.67
C PRO A 118 -11.18 -4.46 -13.27
N LEU A 119 -10.35 -4.07 -14.25
CA LEU A 119 -8.90 -3.90 -14.11
C LEU A 119 -8.49 -3.03 -12.89
N PRO A 120 -9.13 -1.88 -12.59
CA PRO A 120 -8.80 -1.09 -11.41
C PRO A 120 -8.89 -1.86 -10.08
N VAL A 121 -9.89 -2.73 -9.96
CA VAL A 121 -10.12 -3.52 -8.74
C VAL A 121 -9.11 -4.65 -8.62
N VAL A 122 -8.81 -5.33 -9.73
CA VAL A 122 -7.79 -6.39 -9.78
C VAL A 122 -6.41 -5.84 -9.40
N LEU A 123 -6.07 -4.63 -9.85
CA LEU A 123 -4.83 -3.94 -9.47
C LEU A 123 -4.79 -3.59 -7.98
N GLY A 124 -5.93 -3.16 -7.41
CA GLY A 124 -6.08 -2.95 -5.97
C GLY A 124 -5.85 -4.23 -5.16
N ILE A 125 -6.48 -5.33 -5.57
CA ILE A 125 -6.31 -6.65 -4.95
C ILE A 125 -4.85 -7.11 -5.06
N PHE A 126 -4.23 -6.99 -6.23
CA PHE A 126 -2.84 -7.37 -6.45
C PHE A 126 -1.90 -6.57 -5.55
N SER A 127 -1.97 -5.24 -5.62
CA SER A 127 -1.12 -4.35 -4.81
C SER A 127 -1.29 -4.59 -3.31
N GLY A 128 -2.52 -4.81 -2.84
CA GLY A 128 -2.81 -5.16 -1.45
C GLY A 128 -2.23 -6.51 -1.04
N ALA A 129 -2.43 -7.55 -1.85
CA ALA A 129 -1.94 -8.91 -1.59
C ALA A 129 -0.41 -8.98 -1.54
N VAL A 130 0.28 -8.23 -2.40
CA VAL A 130 1.76 -8.12 -2.37
C VAL A 130 2.27 -7.01 -1.46
N THR A 131 1.38 -6.30 -0.74
CA THR A 131 1.71 -5.16 0.15
C THR A 131 2.57 -4.09 -0.53
N ASN A 132 2.36 -3.84 -1.82
CA ASN A 132 3.15 -2.93 -2.64
C ASN A 132 2.31 -1.75 -3.12
N THR A 133 2.17 -0.73 -2.29
CA THR A 133 1.41 0.50 -2.60
C THR A 133 1.92 1.22 -3.85
N PRO A 134 3.24 1.31 -4.12
CA PRO A 134 3.74 1.84 -5.39
C PRO A 134 3.23 1.13 -6.65
N ALA A 135 3.03 -0.19 -6.58
CA ALA A 135 2.50 -0.95 -7.70
C ALA A 135 1.06 -0.53 -8.07
N LEU A 136 0.24 -0.12 -7.09
CA LEU A 136 -1.11 0.41 -7.37
C LEU A 136 -1.02 1.71 -8.16
N GLY A 137 -0.15 2.64 -7.73
CA GLY A 137 0.02 3.92 -8.43
C GLY A 137 0.55 3.74 -9.85
N ALA A 138 1.52 2.86 -10.05
CA ALA A 138 2.02 2.51 -11.38
C ALA A 138 0.94 1.85 -12.26
N GLY A 139 0.14 0.94 -11.69
CA GLY A 139 -0.97 0.30 -12.41
C GLY A 139 -2.05 1.29 -12.81
N GLN A 140 -2.45 2.19 -11.91
CA GLN A 140 -3.42 3.25 -12.21
C GLN A 140 -2.96 4.14 -13.36
N GLN A 141 -1.65 4.44 -13.45
CA GLN A 141 -1.12 5.22 -14.55
C GLN A 141 -1.25 4.49 -15.89
N ILE A 142 -0.85 3.22 -15.95
CA ILE A 142 -0.96 2.40 -17.17
C ILE A 142 -2.41 2.33 -17.65
N LEU A 143 -3.38 2.20 -16.73
CA LEU A 143 -4.80 2.18 -17.07
C LEU A 143 -5.29 3.48 -17.70
N ARG A 144 -4.77 4.62 -17.24
CA ARG A 144 -5.07 5.95 -17.81
C ARG A 144 -4.46 6.08 -19.20
N ASP A 145 -3.21 5.67 -19.37
CA ASP A 145 -2.52 5.69 -20.67
C ASP A 145 -3.23 4.80 -21.71
N LEU A 146 -3.82 3.68 -21.27
CA LEU A 146 -4.62 2.79 -22.10
C LEU A 146 -6.06 3.29 -22.35
N GLY A 147 -6.46 4.43 -21.78
CA GLY A 147 -7.78 5.04 -22.00
C GLY A 147 -8.94 4.27 -21.36
N THR A 148 -8.69 3.44 -20.34
CA THR A 148 -9.78 2.70 -19.67
C THR A 148 -10.61 3.64 -18.79
N PRO A 149 -11.93 3.79 -19.03
CA PRO A 149 -12.77 4.65 -18.20
C PRO A 149 -12.93 4.01 -16.81
N MET A 150 -12.41 4.69 -15.78
CA MET A 150 -12.56 4.28 -14.36
C MET A 150 -14.01 4.37 -13.84
N GLU A 151 -14.98 4.81 -14.65
CA GLU A 151 -16.41 4.85 -14.31
C GLU A 151 -17.05 3.47 -14.09
N MET A 152 -16.44 2.38 -14.53
CA MET A 152 -16.94 1.01 -14.28
C MET A 152 -16.87 0.58 -12.79
N VAL A 153 -16.18 1.33 -11.93
CA VAL A 153 -16.11 1.01 -10.48
C VAL A 153 -17.35 1.49 -9.72
N ASP A 154 -18.07 2.50 -10.21
CA ASP A 154 -19.21 3.11 -9.51
C ASP A 154 -20.51 2.30 -9.64
N GLN A 155 -20.58 1.38 -10.63
CA GLN A 155 -21.74 0.50 -10.84
C GLN A 155 -21.74 -0.77 -9.97
N MET A 156 -20.62 -1.06 -9.28
CA MET A 156 -20.46 -2.32 -8.52
C MET A 156 -21.25 -2.39 -7.21
N GLY A 157 -21.88 -1.28 -6.76
CA GLY A 157 -22.73 -1.27 -5.58
C GLY A 157 -24.12 -1.90 -5.77
N MET A 158 -24.57 -2.13 -7.00
CA MET A 158 -25.96 -2.56 -7.29
C MET A 158 -26.07 -3.98 -7.91
N GLU A 159 -24.99 -4.60 -8.37
CA GLU A 159 -25.01 -5.98 -8.90
C GLU A 159 -24.66 -7.07 -7.88
N LEU A 160 -24.39 -6.73 -6.61
CA LEU A 160 -24.22 -7.70 -5.53
C LEU A 160 -25.56 -8.26 -4.99
N ARG A 161 -26.47 -8.63 -5.89
CA ARG A 161 -27.73 -9.34 -5.55
C ARG A 161 -27.65 -10.85 -5.71
N ASP A 162 -26.61 -11.39 -6.34
CA ASP A 162 -26.45 -12.84 -6.51
C ASP A 162 -25.25 -13.36 -5.69
N GLY A 163 -25.51 -13.62 -4.41
CA GLY A 163 -24.56 -14.01 -3.36
C GLY A 163 -23.81 -15.35 -3.52
N VAL A 164 -23.46 -15.74 -4.75
CA VAL A 164 -22.65 -16.93 -5.08
C VAL A 164 -21.17 -16.59 -5.29
N SER A 165 -20.85 -15.37 -5.77
CA SER A 165 -19.48 -14.97 -6.14
C SER A 165 -18.59 -14.59 -4.94
N ILE A 166 -19.14 -13.89 -3.94
CA ILE A 166 -18.38 -13.45 -2.75
C ILE A 166 -17.90 -14.64 -1.89
N ARG A 167 -18.61 -15.77 -1.91
CA ARG A 167 -18.25 -16.94 -1.09
C ARG A 167 -16.98 -17.63 -1.61
N HIS A 168 -16.86 -17.79 -2.92
CA HIS A 168 -15.65 -18.32 -3.56
C HIS A 168 -14.47 -17.34 -3.53
N LEU A 169 -14.73 -16.03 -3.66
CA LEU A 169 -13.70 -15.01 -3.52
C LEU A 169 -13.12 -15.01 -2.10
N ARG A 170 -13.97 -15.13 -1.08
CA ARG A 170 -13.55 -15.26 0.32
C ARG A 170 -12.74 -16.53 0.55
N ASP A 171 -13.17 -17.67 0.04
CA ASP A 171 -12.47 -18.95 0.24
C ASP A 171 -11.11 -18.98 -0.51
N PHE A 172 -11.01 -18.34 -1.68
CA PHE A 172 -9.78 -18.24 -2.45
C PHE A 172 -8.80 -17.22 -1.85
N VAL A 173 -9.28 -16.05 -1.40
CA VAL A 173 -8.45 -15.08 -0.66
C VAL A 173 -7.94 -15.71 0.64
N HIS A 174 -8.78 -16.47 1.36
CA HIS A 174 -8.36 -17.15 2.58
C HIS A 174 -7.33 -18.27 2.31
N HIS A 175 -7.35 -18.88 1.12
CA HIS A 175 -6.35 -19.87 0.72
C HIS A 175 -5.00 -19.24 0.34
N VAL A 176 -5.02 -18.05 -0.28
CA VAL A 176 -3.82 -17.27 -0.61
C VAL A 176 -3.21 -16.62 0.63
N ASP A 177 -4.03 -16.13 1.57
CA ASP A 177 -3.58 -15.51 2.82
C ASP A 177 -2.94 -16.54 3.77
N VAL A 178 -3.41 -17.79 3.77
CA VAL A 178 -2.79 -18.90 4.52
C VAL A 178 -1.45 -19.34 3.90
N ALA A 179 -1.21 -19.08 2.61
CA ALA A 179 0.10 -19.27 1.98
C ALA A 179 1.07 -18.10 2.25
N GLY A 180 0.58 -16.99 2.83
CA GLY A 180 1.34 -15.88 3.39
C GLY A 180 2.04 -16.28 4.69
N TYR A 181 3.09 -17.09 4.52
CA TYR A 181 4.02 -17.58 5.53
C TYR A 181 4.46 -16.48 6.51
N PHE A 182 3.74 -16.29 7.63
CA PHE A 182 4.14 -15.41 8.73
C PHE A 182 5.39 -16.02 9.38
N PRO A 183 6.62 -15.51 9.13
CA PRO A 183 7.77 -16.30 9.46
C PRO A 183 8.13 -16.05 10.92
N ARG A 184 8.35 -17.15 11.64
CA ARG A 184 9.01 -17.24 12.95
C ARG A 184 10.45 -16.66 12.94
N GLN A 185 10.89 -15.96 11.89
CA GLN A 185 12.20 -15.34 11.72
C GLN A 185 12.43 -14.11 12.62
N CYS A 186 11.37 -13.36 12.97
CA CYS A 186 11.50 -12.23 13.89
C CYS A 186 12.03 -12.66 15.27
N ARG A 187 11.78 -13.92 15.68
CA ARG A 187 12.30 -14.48 16.94
C ARG A 187 13.77 -14.89 16.86
N ARG A 188 14.30 -15.24 15.68
CA ARG A 188 15.71 -15.66 15.53
C ARG A 188 16.69 -14.51 15.40
N GLN A 189 16.27 -13.38 14.83
CA GLN A 189 17.15 -12.21 14.69
C GLN A 189 17.38 -11.48 16.02
N LYS A 190 16.39 -11.50 16.93
CA LYS A 190 16.53 -10.91 18.28
C LYS A 190 17.44 -11.70 19.22
N LEU A 191 17.59 -13.02 19.01
CA LEU A 191 18.58 -13.82 19.76
C LEU A 191 20.02 -13.59 19.28
N SER A 192 20.24 -13.26 18.00
CA SER A 192 21.59 -13.00 17.47
C SER A 192 22.15 -11.61 17.83
N SER A 193 21.30 -10.63 18.14
CA SER A 193 21.75 -9.29 18.56
C SER A 193 22.01 -9.17 20.06
N THR A 194 21.56 -10.14 20.87
CA THR A 194 21.72 -10.10 22.34
C THR A 194 23.04 -10.73 22.79
N SER A 195 23.76 -11.45 21.92
CA SER A 195 25.08 -12.01 22.24
C SER A 195 26.26 -11.09 21.92
N LEU A 196 26.03 -9.94 21.24
CA LEU A 196 27.11 -8.99 20.90
C LEU A 196 27.18 -7.77 21.84
N HIS A 197 26.24 -7.64 22.78
CA HIS A 197 26.24 -6.62 23.84
C HIS A 197 26.25 -7.30 25.23
N ALA A 198 27.24 -8.15 25.48
CA ALA A 198 27.61 -8.46 26.86
C ALA A 198 28.48 -7.29 27.40
N PRO A 199 28.14 -6.69 28.55
CA PRO A 199 28.93 -5.61 29.13
C PRO A 199 30.28 -6.15 29.60
N MET A 200 31.35 -5.60 29.03
CA MET A 200 32.71 -5.75 29.53
C MET A 200 32.82 -4.90 30.81
N ALA A 201 32.47 -5.51 31.93
CA ALA A 201 32.70 -4.99 33.27
C ALA A 201 33.40 -6.06 34.10
N ALA A 202 34.74 -6.00 34.16
CA ALA A 202 35.55 -6.30 35.34
C ALA A 202 37.06 -6.34 34.97
N ARG A 203 37.82 -5.46 35.64
CA ARG A 203 39.29 -5.29 35.69
C ARG A 203 39.98 -4.57 34.53
#